data_AF-A0A507R1W3-F1
#
_entry.id   AF-A0A507R1W3-F1
#
_cell.length_a   1.000
_cell.length_b   1.000
_cell.length_c   1.000
_cell.angle_alpha   90.00
_cell.angle_beta   90.00
_cell.angle_gamma   90.00
#
_symmetry.space_group_name_H-M   'P 1'
#
loop_
_entity.id
_entity.type
_entity.pdbx_description
1 polymer ?
#
loop_
_entity_poly.entity_id
_entity_poly.type
_entity_poly.pdbx_seq_one_letter_code
_entity_poly.pdbx_strand_id
1 'polypeptide(L)' 'MPSETGQHRNMLGLGYQNPVFPYYSMRCHLPVSQQEFFVKNATDTQLRASYHEDEGFETMIKDTLFDLRRVMAFFEVV' A
#
# COMPACT_ATOMS: atom_id res chain seq x y z
N MET A 1 -8.51 8.96 -16.51
CA MET A 1 -8.43 9.55 -17.87
C MET A 1 -7.24 8.98 -18.64
N PRO A 2 -7.38 8.79 -19.96
CA PRO A 2 -6.27 8.41 -20.82
C PRO A 2 -5.16 9.46 -20.78
N SER A 3 -3.91 9.04 -20.95
CA SER A 3 -2.80 9.99 -21.13
C SER A 3 -2.72 10.32 -22.62
N GLU A 4 -2.73 11.60 -22.98
CA GLU A 4 -2.62 12.04 -24.40
C GLU A 4 -1.16 12.26 -24.83
N THR A 5 -0.22 12.05 -23.91
CA THR A 5 1.22 12.20 -24.12
C THR A 5 1.87 10.87 -24.51
N GLY A 6 2.89 10.90 -25.38
CA GLY A 6 3.75 9.74 -25.67
C GLY A 6 4.70 9.34 -24.52
N GLN A 7 4.59 9.97 -23.35
CA GLN A 7 5.38 9.70 -22.15
C GLN A 7 4.61 8.82 -21.15
N HIS A 8 5.35 8.06 -20.34
CA HIS A 8 4.77 7.25 -19.26
C HIS A 8 4.25 8.12 -18.12
N ARG A 9 3.01 7.86 -17.68
CA ARG A 9 2.43 8.47 -16.47
C ARG A 9 2.71 7.58 -15.26
N ASN A 10 3.75 7.92 -14.51
CA ASN A 10 4.09 7.23 -13.26
C ASN A 10 3.30 7.83 -12.10
N MET A 11 2.54 7.01 -11.38
CA MET A 11 1.83 7.43 -10.16
C MET A 11 2.16 6.47 -9.02
N LEU A 12 2.40 7.03 -7.83
CA LEU A 12 2.52 6.29 -6.59
C LEU A 12 1.20 6.45 -5.82
N GLY A 13 0.51 5.32 -5.60
CA GLY A 13 -0.70 5.28 -4.81
C GLY A 13 -0.40 4.80 -3.39
N LEU A 14 -0.58 5.67 -2.41
CA LEU A 14 -0.51 5.34 -0.99
C LEU A 14 -1.90 5.55 -0.38
N GLY A 15 -2.32 4.65 0.49
CA GLY A 15 -3.65 4.69 1.12
C GLY A 15 -3.56 4.52 2.63
N TYR A 16 -4.21 5.43 3.37
CA TYR A 16 -4.44 5.25 4.80
C TYR A 16 -5.72 4.45 5.02
N GLN A 17 -5.73 3.59 6.04
CA GLN A 17 -6.88 2.79 6.41
C GLN A 17 -7.28 3.05 7.85
N ASN A 18 -8.59 3.00 8.12
CA ASN A 18 -9.11 3.10 9.47
C ASN A 18 -8.64 1.88 10.29
N PRO A 19 -7.99 2.05 11.46
CA PRO A 19 -7.53 0.94 12.28
C PRO A 19 -8.66 0.07 12.85
N VAL A 20 -9.89 0.60 12.97
CA VAL A 20 -11.07 -0.11 13.48
C VAL A 20 -11.64 -1.08 12.44
N PHE A 21 -11.54 -0.74 11.15
CA PHE A 21 -12.04 -1.57 10.04
C PHE A 21 -10.94 -1.84 9.02
N PRO A 22 -9.88 -2.56 9.40
CA PRO A 22 -8.75 -2.72 8.51
C PRO A 22 -8.98 -3.78 7.44
N TYR A 23 -8.45 -3.52 6.24
CA TYR A 23 -8.38 -4.53 5.20
C TYR A 23 -7.15 -5.41 5.41
N TYR A 24 -7.33 -6.54 6.09
CA TYR A 24 -6.24 -7.44 6.45
C TYR A 24 -5.50 -8.06 5.25
N SER A 25 -6.15 -8.14 4.08
CA SER A 25 -5.56 -8.63 2.84
C SER A 25 -4.67 -7.59 2.14
N MET A 26 -4.86 -6.30 2.41
CA MET A 26 -4.06 -5.23 1.81
C MET A 26 -2.87 -4.92 2.71
N ARG A 27 -1.75 -5.60 2.45
CA ARG A 27 -0.47 -5.36 3.12
C ARG A 27 0.60 -5.06 2.08
N CYS A 28 1.50 -4.14 2.41
CA CYS A 28 2.65 -3.87 1.56
C CYS A 28 3.69 -4.98 1.73
N HIS A 29 4.27 -5.46 0.64
CA HIS A 29 5.43 -6.34 0.70
C HIS A 29 6.68 -5.49 0.76
N LEU A 30 7.52 -5.73 1.78
CA LEU A 30 8.76 -4.98 1.99
C LEU A 30 9.91 -5.92 2.34
N PRO A 31 11.15 -5.56 2.00
CA PRO A 31 12.32 -6.29 2.46
C PRO A 31 12.54 -6.10 3.96
N VAL A 32 13.06 -7.12 4.64
CA VAL A 32 13.37 -7.11 6.08
C VAL A 32 14.38 -6.00 6.42
N SER A 33 15.32 -5.70 5.53
CA SER A 33 16.28 -4.61 5.72
C SER A 33 15.64 -3.23 5.96
N GLN A 34 14.40 -3.01 5.52
CA GLN A 34 13.67 -1.76 5.73
C GLN A 34 12.80 -1.74 7.00
N GLN A 35 12.62 -2.89 7.66
CA GLN A 35 11.74 -3.01 8.83
C GLN A 35 12.14 -2.05 9.95
N GLU A 36 13.44 -1.99 10.27
CA GLU A 36 13.94 -1.16 11.37
C GLU A 36 13.67 0.34 11.13
N PHE A 37 13.78 0.79 9.88
CA PHE A 37 13.48 2.16 9.51
C PHE A 37 12.01 2.51 9.80
N PHE A 38 11.07 1.66 9.38
CA PHE A 38 9.65 1.93 9.58
C PHE A 38 9.23 1.79 11.03
N VAL A 39 9.77 0.83 11.77
CA VAL A 39 9.46 0.66 13.20
C VAL A 39 9.97 1.84 14.02
N LYS A 40 11.17 2.35 13.74
CA LYS A 40 11.75 3.48 14.48
C LYS A 40 11.04 4.82 14.22
N ASN A 41 10.52 5.02 13.01
CA ASN A 41 9.91 6.28 12.59
C ASN A 41 8.38 6.28 12.64
N ALA A 42 7.74 5.16 12.99
CA ALA A 42 6.31 5.06 13.19
C ALA A 42 5.92 5.70 14.53
N THR A 43 5.67 7.01 14.56
CA THR A 43 5.09 7.70 15.71
C THR A 43 3.59 7.47 15.80
N ASP A 44 2.83 8.01 14.84
CA ASP A 44 1.35 7.97 14.86
C ASP A 44 0.74 7.14 13.73
N THR A 45 1.58 6.67 12.80
CA THR A 45 1.14 5.91 11.62
C THR A 45 1.69 4.49 11.69
N GLN A 46 0.80 3.50 11.57
CA GLN A 46 1.19 2.10 11.48
C GLN A 46 1.25 1.66 10.03
N LEU A 47 2.44 1.21 9.61
CA LEU A 47 2.61 0.56 8.32
C LEU A 47 2.22 -0.91 8.42
N ARG A 48 1.26 -1.32 7.60
CA ARG A 48 0.85 -2.73 7.50
C ARG A 48 1.65 -3.39 6.39
N ALA A 49 2.76 -4.01 6.77
CA ALA A 49 3.63 -4.70 5.83
C ALA A 49 3.86 -6.17 6.21
N SER A 50 4.06 -6.99 5.18
CA SER A 50 4.62 -8.34 5.29
C SER A 50 6.09 -8.25 4.87
N TYR A 51 6.98 -8.50 5.82
CA TYR A 51 8.42 -8.43 5.58
C TYR A 51 8.93 -9.76 5.03
N HIS A 52 9.76 -9.68 3.99
CA HIS A 52 10.37 -10.83 3.33
C HIS A 52 11.89 -10.68 3.31
N GLU A 53 12.61 -11.79 3.29
CA GLU A 53 14.05 -11.77 3.08
C GLU A 53 14.38 -11.07 1.75
N ASP A 54 15.46 -10.30 1.75
CA ASP A 54 15.81 -9.41 0.63
C ASP A 54 15.95 -10.19 -0.69
N GLU A 55 16.55 -11.39 -0.65
CA GLU A 55 16.67 -12.32 -1.80
C GLU A 55 15.30 -12.81 -2.29
N GLY A 56 14.37 -13.09 -1.36
CA GLY A 56 13.02 -13.51 -1.68
C GLY A 56 12.16 -12.38 -2.26
N PHE A 57 12.40 -11.14 -1.82
CA PHE A 57 11.68 -9.96 -2.27
C PHE A 57 11.94 -9.65 -3.76
N GLU A 58 13.18 -9.82 -4.24
CA GLU A 58 13.52 -9.59 -5.66
C GLU A 58 12.77 -10.53 -6.62
N THR A 59 12.48 -11.75 -6.15
CA THR A 59 11.76 -12.76 -6.93
C THR A 59 10.23 -12.60 -6.86
N MET A 60 9.74 -11.67 -6.05
CA MET A 60 8.31 -11.53 -5.79
C MET A 60 7.59 -10.89 -6.98
N ILE A 61 6.56 -11.56 -7.46
CA ILE A 61 5.67 -11.02 -8.49
C ILE A 61 4.77 -9.98 -7.86
N LYS A 62 4.69 -8.80 -8.49
CA LYS A 62 3.80 -7.72 -8.06
C LYS A 62 2.36 -8.22 -7.98
N ASP A 63 1.63 -7.82 -6.94
CA ASP A 63 0.21 -8.12 -6.83
C ASP A 63 -0.54 -7.60 -8.06
N THR A 64 -1.20 -8.52 -8.77
CA THR A 64 -2.00 -8.22 -9.97
C THR A 64 -3.47 -7.96 -9.64
N LEU A 65 -3.90 -8.30 -8.42
CA LEU A 65 -5.29 -8.21 -7.97
C LEU A 65 -5.39 -7.31 -6.73
N PHE A 66 -5.82 -6.07 -6.95
CA PHE A 66 -6.23 -5.18 -5.87
C PHE A 66 -7.74 -5.33 -5.68
N ASP A 67 -8.19 -6.01 -4.62
CA ASP A 67 -9.61 -6.10 -4.25
C ASP A 67 -10.10 -4.75 -3.70
N LEU A 68 -10.40 -3.84 -4.62
CA LEU A 68 -11.04 -2.56 -4.35
C LEU A 68 -12.53 -2.80 -4.07
N ARG A 69 -12.86 -3.40 -2.92
CA ARG A 69 -14.26 -3.46 -2.50
C ARG A 69 -14.82 -2.04 -2.52
N ARG A 70 -15.94 -1.86 -3.24
CA ARG A 70 -16.71 -0.61 -3.30
C ARG A 70 -17.19 -0.24 -1.90
N VAL A 71 -16.39 0.49 -1.13
CA VAL A 71 -16.93 1.23 0.00
C VAL A 71 -17.64 2.44 -0.60
N MET A 72 -18.98 2.36 -0.70
CA MET A 72 -19.82 3.54 -0.89
C MET A 72 -19.58 4.45 0.32
N ALA A 73 -18.58 5.32 0.24
CA ALA A 73 -18.47 6.44 1.15
C ALA A 73 -19.54 7.44 0.73
N PHE A 74 -20.69 7.41 1.42
CA PHE A 74 -21.59 8.55 1.48
C PHE A 74 -20.80 9.70 2.11
N PHE A 75 -20.39 10.66 1.29
CA PHE A 75 -19.98 11.98 1.78
C PHE A 75 -21.25 12.79 1.95
N GLU A 76 -21.79 12.82 3.17
CA GLU A 76 -22.74 13.85 3.57
C GLU A 76 -21.91 15.02 4.13
N VAL A 77 -21.88 16.12 3.39
CA VAL A 77 -21.33 17.40 3.85
C VAL A 77 -22.45 18.08 4.62
N VAL A 78 -22.25 18.30 5.92
CA VAL A 78 -23.00 19.27 6.72
C VAL A 78 -22.14 20.49 6.90
#